data_AF-A0A3N5KES4-F1
#
_entry.id   AF-A0A3N5KES4-F1
#
_cell.length_a   1.000
_cell.length_b   1.000
_cell.length_c   1.000
_cell.angle_alpha   90.00
_cell.angle_beta   90.00
_cell.angle_gamma   90.00
#
_symmetry.space_group_name_H-M   'P 1'
#
loop_
_entity.id
_entity.type
_entity.pdbx_description
1 polymer ?
#
loop_
_entity_poly.entity_id
_entity_poly.type
_entity_poly.pdbx_seq_one_letter_code
_entity_poly.pdbx_strand_id
1 'polypeptide(L)'
;MSDAEKYDVLPLNDLGIFEFRALEYEIAVPASGQYTYYPGTAEVPQASSANTINVSYKILAEVDFTRDSEGVIFAQGSRFGGYTLFVKDGKLTYVYNFLGIPPEQTGSPTHRRPACTSSGSTSPSCATANTTSRSAR
;
A
#
# COMPACT_ATOMS: atom_id res chain seq x y z
N MET A 1 11.17 31.42 31.49
CA MET A 1 10.40 32.38 30.67
C MET A 1 11.17 33.69 30.41
N SER A 2 11.90 34.25 31.38
CA SER A 2 12.68 35.50 31.20
C SER A 2 13.66 35.48 30.02
N ASP A 3 14.36 34.37 29.79
CA ASP A 3 15.28 34.25 28.66
C ASP A 3 14.52 34.18 27.32
N ALA A 4 13.34 33.55 27.29
CA ALA A 4 12.54 33.41 26.08
C ALA A 4 11.93 34.76 25.62
N GLU A 5 11.47 35.58 26.56
CA GLU A 5 11.02 36.95 26.28
C GLU A 5 12.18 37.84 25.80
N LYS A 6 13.36 37.69 26.42
CA LYS A 6 14.56 38.44 26.03
C LYS A 6 15.00 38.16 24.59
N TYR A 7 14.78 36.94 24.09
CA TYR A 7 15.15 36.52 22.74
C TYR A 7 13.97 36.47 21.76
N ASP A 8 12.80 36.97 22.14
CA ASP A 8 11.58 37.04 21.30
C ASP A 8 11.17 35.68 20.67
N VAL A 9 11.33 34.59 21.43
CA VAL A 9 11.01 33.22 20.98
C VAL A 9 9.63 32.74 21.43
N LEU A 10 8.75 33.67 21.83
CA LEU A 10 7.38 33.37 22.23
C LEU A 10 6.39 33.50 21.06
N PRO A 11 5.34 32.67 21.01
CA PRO A 11 4.97 31.65 22.01
C PRO A 11 5.76 30.35 21.85
N LEU A 12 6.24 29.81 22.98
CA LEU A 12 6.81 28.47 23.04
C LEU A 12 5.65 27.47 23.13
N ASN A 13 5.61 26.50 22.22
CA ASN A 13 4.64 25.42 22.26
C ASN A 13 5.14 24.32 23.22
N ASP A 14 4.56 24.26 24.41
CA ASP A 14 4.86 23.28 25.46
C ASP A 14 3.80 22.18 25.58
N LEU A 15 2.97 22.01 24.55
CA LEU A 15 1.91 21.00 24.53
C LEU A 15 2.46 19.62 24.87
N GLY A 16 1.78 18.94 25.79
CA GLY A 16 2.10 17.56 26.15
C GLY A 16 1.83 16.61 24.99
N ILE A 17 2.40 15.41 25.05
CA ILE A 17 2.27 14.40 23.97
C ILE A 17 0.80 14.09 23.61
N PHE A 18 -0.10 14.13 24.60
CA PHE A 18 -1.52 13.86 24.41
C PHE A 18 -2.24 15.01 23.72
N GLU A 19 -1.89 16.25 24.04
CA GLU A 19 -2.46 17.45 23.41
C GLU A 19 -1.97 17.56 21.97
N PHE A 20 -0.68 17.30 21.73
CA PHE A 20 -0.13 17.24 20.38
C PHE A 20 -0.83 16.18 19.53
N ARG A 21 -1.09 15.00 20.09
CA ARG A 21 -1.85 13.93 19.42
C ARG A 21 -3.30 14.32 19.15
N ALA A 22 -3.95 15.06 20.05
CA ALA A 22 -5.32 15.52 19.85
C ALA A 22 -5.45 16.55 18.71
N LEU A 23 -4.35 17.23 18.37
CA LEU A 23 -4.28 18.14 17.22
C LEU A 23 -3.89 17.44 15.91
N GLU A 24 -3.60 16.13 15.95
CA GLU A 24 -3.21 15.38 14.76
C GLU A 24 -4.37 15.33 13.75
N TYR A 25 -4.03 15.52 12.48
CA TYR A 25 -5.03 15.59 11.42
C TYR A 25 -5.59 14.19 11.12
N GLU A 26 -6.83 13.93 11.53
CA GLU A 26 -7.54 12.70 11.23
C GLU A 26 -8.52 12.91 10.06
N ILE A 27 -8.24 12.29 8.91
CA ILE A 27 -9.25 12.19 7.85
C ILE A 27 -10.22 11.08 8.22
N ALA A 28 -11.51 11.40 8.22
CA ALA A 28 -12.56 10.40 8.39
C ALA A 28 -12.46 9.35 7.27
N VAL A 29 -12.53 8.08 7.65
CA VAL A 29 -12.62 6.97 6.69
C VAL A 29 -13.82 7.21 5.76
N PRO A 30 -13.66 7.13 4.44
CA PRO A 30 -14.77 7.28 3.51
C PRO A 30 -15.91 6.35 3.90
N ALA A 31 -17.16 6.80 3.81
CA ALA A 31 -18.33 5.98 4.15
C ALA A 31 -18.40 4.68 3.32
N SER A 32 -17.83 4.68 2.11
CA SER A 32 -17.70 3.50 1.25
C SER A 32 -16.59 2.54 1.68
N GLY A 33 -15.65 2.98 2.51
CA GLY A 33 -14.41 2.26 2.83
C GLY A 33 -13.41 2.16 1.68
N GLN A 34 -13.66 2.83 0.55
CA GLN A 34 -12.83 2.75 -0.65
C GLN A 34 -11.90 3.96 -0.79
N TYR A 35 -10.62 3.68 -1.01
CA TYR A 35 -9.59 4.68 -1.29
C TYR A 35 -9.19 4.58 -2.76
N THR A 36 -9.28 5.69 -3.50
CA THR A 36 -8.93 5.76 -4.92
C THR A 36 -7.73 6.69 -5.09
N TYR A 37 -6.66 6.17 -5.70
CA TYR A 37 -5.43 6.90 -5.98
C TYR A 37 -5.31 7.14 -7.48
N TYR A 38 -5.10 8.39 -7.88
CA TYR A 38 -5.04 8.78 -9.29
C TYR A 38 -3.60 8.95 -9.77
N PRO A 39 -3.32 8.68 -11.05
CA PRO A 39 -1.99 8.88 -11.62
C PRO A 39 -1.57 10.35 -11.57
N GLY A 40 -0.27 10.60 -11.39
CA GLY A 40 0.29 11.95 -11.31
C GLY A 40 0.01 12.70 -10.00
N THR A 41 -0.54 12.02 -8.99
CA THR A 41 -0.73 12.59 -7.65
C THR A 41 0.60 12.63 -6.89
N ALA A 42 0.76 13.61 -5.99
CA ALA A 42 1.85 13.63 -5.03
C ALA A 42 1.79 12.41 -4.08
N GLU A 43 2.86 12.19 -3.33
CA GLU A 43 2.89 11.18 -2.29
C GLU A 43 1.76 11.42 -1.27
N VAL A 44 1.03 10.35 -0.95
CA VAL A 44 -0.11 10.43 -0.02
C VAL A 44 0.40 10.20 1.41
N PRO A 45 0.17 11.14 2.33
CA PRO A 45 0.54 10.97 3.74
C PRO A 45 -0.14 9.73 4.34
N GLN A 46 0.53 9.07 5.28
CA GLN A 46 0.01 7.87 5.94
C GLN A 46 -1.38 8.09 6.56
N ALA A 47 -1.60 9.25 7.18
CA ALA A 47 -2.88 9.63 7.79
C ALA A 47 -4.03 9.77 6.78
N SER A 48 -3.73 9.99 5.50
CA SER A 48 -4.70 10.13 4.41
C SER A 48 -4.85 8.85 3.57
N SER A 49 -4.00 7.85 3.82
CA SER A 49 -3.97 6.59 3.09
C SER A 49 -4.88 5.54 3.74
N ALA A 50 -5.12 4.43 3.03
CA ALA A 50 -5.81 3.28 3.59
C ALA A 50 -5.06 2.76 4.83
N ASN A 51 -5.73 2.74 5.97
CA ASN A 51 -5.09 2.37 7.24
C ASN A 51 -4.70 0.88 7.28
N THR A 52 -3.40 0.61 7.36
CA THR A 52 -2.82 -0.72 7.56
C THR A 52 -2.08 -0.86 8.89
N ILE A 53 -2.20 0.11 9.79
CA ILE A 53 -1.49 0.13 11.09
C ILE A 53 -2.27 -0.71 12.11
N ASN A 54 -1.55 -1.59 12.82
CA ASN A 54 -2.09 -2.43 13.91
C ASN A 54 -3.30 -3.30 13.51
N VAL A 55 -3.41 -3.62 12.22
CA VAL A 55 -4.46 -4.46 11.66
C VAL A 55 -3.86 -5.47 10.69
N SER A 56 -4.48 -6.65 10.63
CA SER A 56 -4.16 -7.64 9.60
C SER A 56 -4.78 -7.20 8.27
N TYR A 57 -4.01 -7.24 7.20
CA TYR A 57 -4.49 -6.88 5.86
C TYR A 57 -4.10 -7.93 4.81
N LYS A 58 -4.76 -7.85 3.65
CA LYS A 58 -4.45 -8.64 2.46
C LYS A 58 -4.32 -7.70 1.28
N ILE A 59 -3.37 -7.98 0.40
CA ILE A 59 -3.18 -7.25 -0.85
C ILE A 59 -3.71 -8.13 -1.98
N LEU A 60 -4.64 -7.58 -2.76
CA LEU A 60 -5.08 -8.15 -4.03
C LEU A 60 -4.80 -7.13 -5.10
N ALA A 61 -4.12 -7.55 -6.17
CA ALA A 61 -3.75 -6.68 -7.27
C ALA A 61 -3.96 -7.42 -8.59
N GLU A 62 -4.63 -6.75 -9.51
CA GLU A 62 -4.69 -7.12 -10.92
C GLU A 62 -3.72 -6.19 -11.65
N VAL A 63 -2.66 -6.77 -12.22
CA VAL A 63 -1.58 -6.01 -12.85
C VAL A 63 -1.22 -6.65 -14.18
N ASP A 64 -1.28 -5.86 -15.24
CA ASP A 64 -0.77 -6.22 -16.56
C ASP A 64 0.65 -5.68 -16.70
N PHE A 65 1.61 -6.59 -16.84
CA PHE A 65 3.01 -6.24 -17.03
C PHE A 65 3.70 -7.24 -17.96
N THR A 66 4.81 -6.80 -18.56
CA THR A 66 5.64 -7.60 -19.46
C THR A 66 6.92 -8.04 -18.76
N ARG A 67 7.73 -8.88 -19.41
CA ARG A 67 9.03 -9.28 -18.85
C ARG A 67 10.01 -8.12 -18.70
N ASP A 68 9.86 -7.08 -19.51
CA ASP A 68 10.72 -5.90 -19.51
C ASP A 68 10.18 -4.80 -18.57
N SER A 69 9.07 -5.07 -17.87
CA SER A 69 8.46 -4.12 -16.94
C SER A 69 9.24 -4.10 -15.63
N GLU A 70 9.64 -2.91 -15.22
CA GLU A 70 10.34 -2.63 -13.97
C GLU A 70 9.64 -1.47 -13.27
N GLY A 71 9.46 -1.57 -11.95
CA GLY A 71 8.93 -0.45 -11.18
C GLY A 71 8.05 -0.84 -10.00
N VAL A 72 7.68 0.17 -9.22
CA VAL A 72 6.86 0.02 -8.00
C VAL A 72 5.38 0.17 -8.35
N ILE A 73 4.56 -0.78 -7.89
CA ILE A 73 3.10 -0.72 -8.03
C ILE A 73 2.52 0.07 -6.84
N PHE A 74 2.94 -0.25 -5.62
CA PHE A 74 2.69 0.60 -4.45
C PHE A 74 3.78 0.43 -3.40
N ALA A 75 3.95 1.48 -2.59
CA ALA A 75 4.78 1.47 -1.41
C ALA A 75 4.11 2.32 -0.34
N GLN A 76 4.13 1.82 0.90
CA GLN A 76 3.66 2.57 2.06
C GLN A 76 4.58 2.24 3.23
N GLY A 77 4.98 3.28 3.95
CA GLY A 77 5.85 3.10 5.10
C GLY A 77 6.23 4.43 5.73
N SER A 78 7.08 4.31 6.73
CA SER A 78 7.75 5.40 7.41
C SER A 78 9.23 5.08 7.49
N ARG A 79 10.00 5.97 8.11
CA ARG A 79 11.43 5.79 8.40
C ARG A 79 11.75 4.45 9.08
N PHE A 80 10.82 3.93 9.86
CA PHE A 80 11.03 2.73 10.69
C PHE A 80 10.48 1.45 10.08
N GLY A 81 9.90 1.46 8.88
CA GLY A 81 9.38 0.25 8.27
C GLY A 81 8.21 0.51 7.34
N GLY A 82 7.79 -0.53 6.65
CA GLY A 82 6.78 -0.42 5.62
C GLY A 82 6.78 -1.62 4.71
N TYR A 83 6.07 -1.49 3.60
CA TYR A 83 5.92 -2.52 2.61
C TYR A 83 5.87 -1.95 1.21
N THR A 84 6.23 -2.80 0.24
CA THR A 84 6.14 -2.47 -1.17
C THR A 84 5.83 -3.70 -2.01
N LEU A 85 5.06 -3.48 -3.07
CA LEU A 85 4.87 -4.41 -4.17
C LEU A 85 5.46 -3.79 -5.44
N PHE A 86 6.38 -4.50 -6.07
CA PHE A 86 7.08 -4.02 -7.26
C PHE A 86 7.37 -5.14 -8.24
N VAL A 87 7.59 -4.80 -9.50
CA VAL A 87 8.07 -5.71 -10.53
C VAL A 87 9.57 -5.50 -10.69
N LYS A 88 10.31 -6.61 -10.61
CA LYS A 88 11.75 -6.66 -10.86
C LYS A 88 12.14 -7.95 -11.55
N ASP A 89 13.00 -7.87 -12.56
CA ASP A 89 13.44 -8.99 -13.40
C ASP A 89 12.25 -9.76 -14.00
N GLY A 90 11.20 -9.04 -14.41
CA GLY A 90 9.95 -9.61 -14.92
C GLY A 90 9.16 -10.43 -13.88
N LYS A 91 9.43 -10.24 -12.58
CA LYS A 91 8.76 -10.94 -11.48
C LYS A 91 8.14 -9.95 -10.51
N LEU A 92 6.91 -10.27 -10.10
CA LEU A 92 6.22 -9.55 -9.04
C LEU A 92 6.82 -9.94 -7.68
N THR A 93 7.23 -8.94 -6.90
CA THR A 93 7.92 -9.10 -5.62
C THR A 93 7.25 -8.22 -4.56
N TYR A 94 6.96 -8.82 -3.41
CA TYR A 94 6.48 -8.15 -2.22
C TYR A 94 7.55 -8.19 -1.13
N VAL A 95 7.76 -7.06 -0.45
CA VAL A 95 8.70 -6.95 0.66
C VAL A 95 8.02 -6.20 1.80
N TYR A 96 8.13 -6.75 3.02
CA TYR A 96 7.74 -6.09 4.26
C TYR A 96 8.96 -5.94 5.18
N ASN A 97 9.25 -4.70 5.55
CA ASN A 97 10.33 -4.31 6.45
C ASN A 97 9.76 -3.96 7.83
N PHE A 98 10.21 -4.69 8.86
CA PHE A 98 9.87 -4.43 10.26
C PHE A 98 11.08 -3.84 10.99
N LEU A 99 11.09 -2.53 11.24
CA LEU A 99 12.13 -1.85 12.02
C LEU A 99 13.57 -2.03 11.51
N GLY A 100 13.74 -2.43 10.25
CA GLY A 100 15.05 -2.78 9.68
C GLY A 100 15.66 -4.06 10.27
N ILE A 101 14.85 -4.89 10.93
CA ILE A 101 15.29 -6.16 11.52
C ILE A 101 15.33 -7.21 10.41
N PRO A 102 16.51 -7.75 10.06
CA PRO A 102 16.62 -8.83 9.09
C PRO A 102 16.11 -10.16 9.68
N PRO A 103 15.59 -11.09 8.86
CA PRO A 103 15.34 -10.95 7.43
C PRO A 103 14.06 -10.15 7.15
N GLU A 104 14.09 -9.34 6.09
CA GLU A 104 12.87 -8.75 5.56
C GLU A 104 11.94 -9.87 5.06
N GLN A 105 10.64 -9.71 5.29
CA GLN A 105 9.66 -10.69 4.85
C GLN A 105 9.41 -10.49 3.37
N THR A 106 10.04 -11.32 2.54
CA THR A 106 9.87 -11.30 1.09
C THR A 106 8.87 -12.36 0.66
N GLY A 107 7.93 -11.99 -0.22
CA GLY A 107 7.01 -12.92 -0.87
C GLY A 107 6.98 -12.68 -2.37
N SER A 108 7.17 -13.72 -3.17
CA SER A 108 6.76 -13.70 -4.58
C SER A 108 5.33 -14.25 -4.67
N PRO A 109 4.37 -13.54 -5.28
CA PRO A 109 3.05 -14.09 -5.53
C PRO A 109 3.22 -15.38 -6.36
N THR A 110 2.56 -16.45 -5.93
CA THR A 110 2.57 -17.68 -6.71
C THR A 110 1.85 -17.42 -8.01
N HIS A 111 2.58 -17.41 -9.13
CA HIS A 111 2.00 -17.31 -10.47
C HIS A 111 1.15 -18.57 -10.73
N ARG A 112 -0.13 -18.53 -10.34
CA ARG A 112 -1.10 -19.54 -10.75
C ARG A 112 -1.54 -19.17 -12.15
N ARG A 113 -0.89 -19.74 -13.17
CA ARG A 113 -1.53 -19.83 -14.49
C ARG A 113 -2.84 -20.59 -14.29
N PRO A 114 -3.97 -20.14 -14.84
CA PRO A 114 -5.13 -21.01 -14.98
C PRO A 114 -4.63 -22.28 -15.66
N ALA A 115 -4.95 -23.45 -15.09
CA ALA A 115 -4.49 -24.72 -15.62
C ALA A 115 -5.07 -24.90 -17.03
N CYS A 116 -4.29 -24.60 -18.07
CA CYS A 116 -4.60 -25.03 -19.43
C CYS A 116 -4.36 -26.56 -19.46
N THR A 117 -5.40 -27.33 -19.14
CA THR A 117 -5.39 -28.77 -19.37
C THR A 117 -5.43 -29.03 -20.87
N SER A 118 -4.34 -29.53 -21.44
CA SER A 118 -4.29 -29.95 -22.84
C SER A 118 -5.01 -31.29 -23.01
N SER A 119 -6.33 -31.28 -23.15
CA SER A 119 -7.04 -32.41 -23.77
C SER A 119 -6.86 -32.29 -25.28
N GLY A 120 -6.15 -33.23 -25.88
CA GLY A 120 -5.84 -33.24 -27.31
C GLY A 120 -7.09 -33.09 -28.18
N SER A 121 -7.29 -31.89 -28.70
CA SER A 121 -8.01 -31.57 -29.93
C SER A 121 -7.70 -30.13 -30.29
N THR A 122 -7.65 -29.85 -31.58
CA THR A 122 -7.07 -28.67 -32.20
C THR A 122 -7.80 -27.38 -31.81
N SER A 123 -7.29 -26.64 -30.82
CA SER A 123 -7.30 -25.16 -30.63
C SER A 123 -7.21 -24.81 -29.14
N PRO A 124 -6.35 -23.87 -28.70
CA PRO A 124 -6.29 -23.48 -27.30
C PRO A 124 -7.42 -22.48 -27.01
N SER A 125 -8.56 -22.96 -26.50
CA SER A 125 -9.50 -22.07 -25.81
C SER A 125 -9.03 -21.89 -24.37
N CYS A 126 -8.36 -20.77 -24.11
CA CYS A 126 -8.20 -20.28 -22.74
C CYS A 126 -9.60 -19.93 -22.25
N ALA A 127 -10.22 -20.79 -21.44
CA ALA A 127 -11.52 -20.53 -20.85
C ALA A 127 -11.41 -19.31 -19.93
N THR A 128 -12.10 -18.23 -20.31
CA THR A 128 -12.36 -17.08 -19.45
C THR A 128 -13.06 -17.59 -18.18
N ALA A 129 -12.42 -17.42 -17.03
CA ALA A 129 -13.03 -17.74 -15.74
C ALA A 129 -14.17 -16.75 -15.50
N ASN A 130 -15.40 -17.15 -15.86
CA ASN A 130 -16.62 -16.48 -15.44
C ASN A 130 -16.67 -16.53 -13.90
N THR A 131 -16.42 -15.39 -13.25
CA THR A 131 -16.90 -15.16 -11.89
C THR A 131 -18.02 -14.13 -11.98
N THR A 132 -19.23 -14.64 -11.74
CA THR A 132 -20.52 -13.98 -11.76
C THR A 132 -20.48 -12.60 -11.10
N SER A 133 -20.51 -11.53 -11.90
CA SER A 133 -20.93 -10.21 -11.42
C SER A 133 -22.43 -10.28 -11.21
N ARG A 134 -22.87 -10.45 -9.95
CA ARG A 134 -24.26 -10.26 -9.60
C ARG A 134 -24.50 -8.75 -9.51
N SER A 135 -24.97 -8.19 -10.61
CA SER A 135 -25.60 -6.88 -10.68
C SER A 135 -26.70 -6.78 -9.62
N ALA A 136 -26.59 -5.77 -8.75
CA ALA A 136 -27.71 -5.23 -8.02
C ALA A 136 -27.75 -3.73 -8.31
N ARG A 137 -28.97 -3.26 -8.64
CA ARG A 137 -29.34 -1.93 -9.10
C ARG A 137 -28.87 -0.80 -8.20
#